data_AF-A0A6G3ZCX7-F1
#
_entry.id   AF-A0A6G3ZCX7-F1
#
_cell.length_a   1.000
_cell.length_b   1.000
_cell.length_c   1.000
_cell.angle_alpha   90.00
_cell.angle_beta   90.00
_cell.angle_gamma   90.00
#
_symmetry.space_group_name_H-M   'P 1'
#
loop_
_entity.id
_entity.type
_entity.pdbx_description
1 polymer ?
#
loop_
_entity_poly.entity_id
_entity_poly.type
_entity_poly.pdbx_seq_one_letter_code
_entity_poly.pdbx_strand_id
1 'polypeptide(L)'
;MAPNHRTSKPWLIGLLAWLVAGILFFPILWMFVTSFKTEVAAVATPPQLFFTPTLENYIDVQARAAYFNYALNSIVVSIGATVLALLLAVPAAYAMAFFPTKRTKGTLLWMLSTKMLPPLRATFW
;
A
#
# COMPACT_ATOMS: atom_id res chain seq x y z
N MET A 1 -25.62 26.35 -26.55
CA MET A 1 -24.94 25.20 -27.20
C MET A 1 -24.53 24.23 -26.10
N ALA A 2 -25.31 23.17 -25.86
CA ALA A 2 -25.05 22.23 -24.77
C ALA A 2 -24.02 21.16 -25.21
N PRO A 3 -23.02 20.80 -24.40
CA PRO A 3 -22.05 19.77 -24.75
C PRO A 3 -22.73 18.40 -24.82
N ASN A 4 -22.66 17.80 -26.00
CA ASN A 4 -23.15 16.46 -26.32
C ASN A 4 -22.26 15.43 -25.59
N HIS A 5 -22.75 14.89 -24.47
CA HIS A 5 -22.10 13.78 -23.76
C HIS A 5 -22.20 12.53 -24.63
N ARG A 6 -21.16 12.32 -25.47
CA ARG A 6 -20.96 11.10 -26.27
C ARG A 6 -21.27 9.89 -25.39
N THR A 7 -22.18 9.07 -25.88
CA THR A 7 -22.66 7.81 -25.31
C THR A 7 -21.51 6.83 -25.08
N SER A 8 -20.78 7.00 -23.98
CA SER A 8 -19.90 5.96 -23.49
C SER A 8 -20.79 4.81 -23.04
N LYS A 9 -20.82 3.71 -23.80
CA LYS A 9 -21.56 2.50 -23.45
C LYS A 9 -21.10 2.07 -22.04
N PRO A 10 -21.90 2.25 -20.97
CA PRO A 10 -21.41 2.11 -19.59
C PRO A 10 -20.95 0.68 -19.29
N TRP A 11 -21.48 -0.29 -20.03
CA TRP A 11 -21.05 -1.69 -19.96
C TRP A 11 -19.63 -1.92 -20.50
N LEU A 12 -19.17 -1.17 -21.51
CA LEU A 12 -17.79 -1.25 -22.01
C LEU A 12 -16.81 -0.74 -20.95
N ILE A 13 -17.15 0.38 -20.30
CA ILE A 13 -16.33 0.93 -19.21
C ILE A 13 -16.29 -0.07 -18.04
N GLY A 14 -17.43 -0.66 -17.67
CA GLY A 14 -17.48 -1.69 -16.63
C GLY A 14 -16.63 -2.90 -16.96
N LEU A 15 -16.74 -3.45 -18.18
CA LEU A 15 -15.93 -4.59 -18.62
C LEU A 15 -14.43 -4.28 -18.59
N LEU A 16 -14.04 -3.09 -19.04
CA LEU A 16 -12.65 -2.64 -19.06
C LEU A 16 -12.12 -2.43 -17.64
N ALA A 17 -12.94 -1.89 -16.73
CA ALA A 17 -12.60 -1.77 -15.31
C ALA A 17 -12.40 -3.14 -14.65
N TRP A 18 -13.26 -4.13 -14.93
CA TRP A 18 -13.11 -5.50 -14.43
C TRP A 18 -11.87 -6.20 -14.98
N LEU A 19 -11.54 -6.01 -16.25
CA LEU A 19 -10.30 -6.52 -16.84
C LEU A 19 -9.05 -5.93 -16.18
N VAL A 20 -9.03 -4.60 -16.01
CA VAL A 20 -7.91 -3.92 -15.34
C VAL A 20 -7.79 -4.36 -13.88
N ALA A 21 -8.91 -4.47 -13.16
CA ALA A 21 -8.92 -5.00 -11.79
C ALA A 21 -8.38 -6.44 -11.74
N GLY A 22 -8.76 -7.29 -12.69
CA GLY A 22 -8.24 -8.67 -12.78
C GLY A 22 -6.73 -8.73 -13.02
N ILE A 23 -6.20 -7.89 -13.90
CA ILE A 23 -4.75 -7.80 -14.17
C ILE A 23 -3.99 -7.31 -12.93
N LEU A 24 -4.50 -6.30 -12.23
CA LEU A 24 -3.89 -5.79 -11.01
C LEU A 24 -3.99 -6.78 -9.83
N PHE A 25 -5.03 -7.62 -9.82
CA PHE A 25 -5.25 -8.63 -8.80
C PHE A 25 -4.44 -9.91 -9.03
N PHE A 26 -4.06 -10.21 -10.28
CA PHE A 26 -3.24 -11.36 -10.63
C PHE A 26 -1.96 -11.52 -9.79
N PRO A 27 -1.10 -10.50 -9.57
CA PRO A 27 0.08 -10.65 -8.72
C PRO A 27 -0.26 -10.93 -7.25
N ILE A 28 -1.39 -10.42 -6.75
CA ILE A 28 -1.87 -10.68 -5.39
C ILE A 28 -2.34 -12.14 -5.28
N LEU A 29 -3.10 -12.62 -6.27
CA LEU A 29 -3.49 -14.03 -6.35
C LEU A 29 -2.29 -14.96 -6.42
N TRP A 30 -1.28 -14.60 -7.21
CA TRP A 30 -0.05 -15.36 -7.30
C TRP A 30 0.67 -15.42 -5.95
N MET A 31 0.82 -14.29 -5.26
CA MET A 31 1.40 -14.22 -3.92
C MET A 31 0.64 -15.09 -2.92
N PHE A 32 -0.69 -15.06 -2.96
CA PHE A 32 -1.55 -15.89 -2.11
C PHE A 32 -1.39 -17.38 -2.40
N VAL A 33 -1.37 -17.80 -3.67
CA VAL A 33 -1.16 -19.20 -4.04
C VAL A 33 0.25 -19.67 -3.65
N THR A 34 1.26 -18.81 -3.78
CA THR A 34 2.63 -19.14 -3.35
C THR A 34 2.80 -19.24 -1.85
N SER A 35 1.96 -18.56 -1.03
CA SER A 35 2.08 -18.63 0.43
C SER A 35 1.71 -19.99 1.01
N PHE A 36 0.98 -20.82 0.25
CA PHE A 36 0.65 -22.20 0.63
C PHE A 36 1.69 -23.24 0.15
N LYS A 37 2.75 -22.81 -0.55
CA LYS A 37 3.87 -23.70 -0.95
C LYS A 37 4.87 -23.81 0.20
N THR A 38 5.50 -24.98 0.36
CA THR A 38 6.58 -25.22 1.35
C THR A 38 7.76 -24.27 1.12
N GLU A 39 8.53 -23.90 2.17
CA GLU A 39 9.67 -22.96 2.05
C GLU A 39 10.66 -23.39 0.95
N VAL A 40 10.91 -24.70 0.84
CA VAL A 40 11.79 -25.30 -0.17
C VAL A 40 11.19 -25.19 -1.57
N ALA A 41 9.87 -25.36 -1.73
CA ALA A 41 9.19 -25.24 -3.03
C ALA A 41 8.93 -23.78 -3.45
N ALA A 42 8.96 -22.83 -2.52
CA ALA A 42 8.84 -21.40 -2.79
C ALA A 42 10.13 -20.81 -3.40
N VAL A 43 11.30 -21.38 -3.07
CA VAL A 43 12.62 -20.95 -3.58
C VAL A 43 13.14 -21.89 -4.70
N ALA A 44 12.50 -23.05 -4.92
CA ALA A 44 12.90 -24.00 -5.95
C ALA A 44 12.70 -23.44 -7.38
N THR A 45 13.75 -23.57 -8.19
CA THR A 45 13.72 -23.39 -9.65
C THR A 45 13.81 -24.79 -10.29
N PRO A 46 12.81 -25.28 -11.05
CA PRO A 46 11.62 -24.61 -11.60
C PRO A 46 10.38 -24.61 -10.68
N PRO A 47 9.47 -23.61 -10.82
CA PRO A 47 8.27 -23.48 -9.98
C PRO A 47 7.28 -24.62 -10.23
N GLN A 48 7.08 -25.49 -9.24
CA GLN A 48 6.11 -26.57 -9.34
C GLN A 48 4.68 -26.02 -9.27
N LEU A 49 3.88 -26.30 -10.30
CA LEU A 49 2.47 -25.90 -10.40
C LEU A 49 1.54 -26.80 -9.56
N PHE A 50 1.96 -28.03 -9.25
CA PHE A 50 1.27 -28.96 -8.38
C PHE A 50 2.07 -29.13 -7.08
N PHE A 51 1.48 -28.73 -5.96
CA PHE A 51 2.09 -28.85 -4.63
C PHE A 51 1.03 -29.35 -3.64
N THR A 52 1.46 -30.07 -2.60
CA THR A 52 0.60 -30.41 -1.48
C THR A 52 0.46 -29.18 -0.58
N PRO A 53 -0.73 -28.59 -0.42
CA PRO A 53 -0.90 -27.44 0.47
C PRO A 53 -0.62 -27.87 1.91
N THR A 54 0.39 -27.29 2.54
CA THR A 54 0.81 -27.61 3.91
C THR A 54 0.74 -26.37 4.80
N LEU A 55 0.14 -26.49 5.98
CA LEU A 55 0.11 -25.42 6.99
C LEU A 55 1.36 -25.40 7.88
N GLU A 56 2.28 -26.34 7.69
CA GLU A 56 3.50 -26.51 8.50
C GLU A 56 4.40 -25.26 8.44
N ASN A 57 4.51 -24.62 7.27
CA ASN A 57 5.20 -23.34 7.13
C ASN A 57 4.66 -22.25 8.08
N TYR A 58 3.34 -22.15 8.26
CA TYR A 58 2.76 -21.13 9.14
C TYR A 58 3.07 -21.40 10.61
N ILE A 59 3.13 -22.68 10.99
CA ILE A 59 3.44 -23.13 12.35
C ILE A 59 4.93 -22.91 12.65
N ASP A 60 5.82 -23.29 11.72
CA ASP A 60 7.28 -23.12 11.86
C ASP A 60 7.69 -21.65 11.90
N VAL A 61 7.09 -20.82 11.04
CA VAL A 61 7.30 -19.37 11.00
C VAL A 61 6.85 -18.72 12.31
N GLN A 62 5.69 -19.13 12.86
CA GLN A 62 5.20 -18.62 14.13
C GLN A 62 6.06 -19.11 15.32
N ALA A 63 6.53 -20.36 15.30
CA ALA A 63 7.35 -20.95 16.36
C ALA A 63 8.77 -20.37 16.41
N ARG A 64 9.39 -20.08 15.25
CA ARG A 64 10.76 -19.58 15.17
C ARG A 64 10.88 -18.07 15.37
N ALA A 65 9.92 -17.30 14.89
CA ALA A 65 10.07 -15.85 14.78
C ALA A 65 8.94 -15.06 15.44
N ALA A 66 7.99 -15.69 16.13
CA ALA A 66 6.89 -15.01 16.82
C ALA A 66 6.24 -13.91 15.95
N TYR A 67 5.99 -14.20 14.66
CA TYR A 67 5.52 -13.25 13.66
C TYR A 67 4.30 -12.44 14.10
N PHE A 68 3.42 -13.07 14.89
CA PHE A 68 2.28 -12.39 15.50
C PHE A 68 2.68 -11.14 16.31
N ASN A 69 3.77 -11.18 17.08
CA ASN A 69 4.26 -10.02 17.84
C ASN A 69 4.78 -8.91 16.92
N TYR A 70 5.46 -9.26 15.83
CA TYR A 70 5.90 -8.27 14.84
C TYR A 70 4.73 -7.64 14.08
N ALA A 71 3.70 -8.43 13.76
CA ALA A 71 2.46 -7.92 13.18
C ALA A 71 1.75 -6.96 14.15
N LEU A 72 1.61 -7.32 15.43
CA LEU A 72 1.03 -6.44 16.45
C LEU A 72 1.85 -5.17 16.66
N ASN A 73 3.18 -5.27 16.73
CA ASN A 73 4.04 -4.09 16.84
C ASN A 73 3.85 -3.16 15.64
N SER A 74 3.76 -3.71 14.43
CA SER A 74 3.51 -2.92 13.22
C SER A 74 2.15 -2.24 13.27
N ILE A 75 1.09 -2.95 13.69
CA ILE A 75 -0.25 -2.38 13.85
C ILE A 75 -0.24 -1.23 14.86
N VAL A 76 0.35 -1.45 16.04
CA VAL A 76 0.42 -0.45 17.11
C VAL A 76 1.23 0.77 16.66
N VAL A 77 2.39 0.57 16.02
CA VAL A 77 3.22 1.66 15.51
C VAL A 77 2.52 2.42 14.39
N SER A 78 1.88 1.74 13.45
CA SER A 78 1.16 2.36 12.33
C SER A 78 -0.01 3.21 12.80
N ILE A 79 -0.84 2.66 13.68
CA ILE A 79 -2.01 3.35 14.23
C ILE A 79 -1.55 4.49 15.14
N GLY A 80 -0.60 4.22 16.04
CA GLY A 80 -0.05 5.23 16.94
C GLY A 80 0.56 6.41 16.18
N ALA A 81 1.38 6.14 15.16
CA ALA A 81 1.96 7.19 14.32
C ALA A 81 0.88 7.97 13.56
N THR A 82 -0.14 7.29 13.01
CA THR A 82 -1.23 7.95 12.29
C THR A 82 -2.05 8.86 13.20
N VAL A 83 -2.41 8.40 14.39
CA VAL A 83 -3.18 9.19 15.38
C VAL A 83 -2.37 10.41 15.82
N LEU A 84 -1.10 10.23 16.20
CA LEU A 84 -0.22 11.34 16.59
C LEU A 84 -0.02 12.34 15.44
N ALA A 85 0.15 11.85 14.22
CA ALA A 85 0.27 12.71 13.04
C ALA A 85 -1.01 13.52 12.80
N LEU A 86 -2.19 12.92 12.92
CA LEU A 86 -3.47 13.62 12.76
C LEU A 86 -3.71 14.65 13.87
N LEU A 87 -3.39 14.33 15.12
CA LEU A 87 -3.53 15.25 16.25
C LEU A 87 -2.75 16.54 16.05
N LEU A 88 -1.59 16.49 15.39
CA LEU A 88 -0.78 17.67 15.06
C LEU A 88 -1.16 18.29 13.72
N ALA A 89 -1.44 17.47 12.70
CA ALA A 89 -1.71 17.95 11.35
C ALA A 89 -3.08 18.62 11.22
N VAL A 90 -4.12 18.11 11.89
CA VAL A 90 -5.48 18.66 11.83
C VAL A 90 -5.55 20.11 12.32
N PRO A 91 -5.07 20.48 13.53
CA PRO A 91 -5.11 21.88 13.97
C PRO A 91 -4.22 22.78 13.12
N ALA A 92 -3.06 22.29 12.66
CA ALA A 92 -2.18 23.04 11.77
C ALA A 92 -2.85 23.34 10.41
N ALA A 93 -3.52 22.34 9.82
CA ALA A 93 -4.27 22.48 8.58
C ALA A 93 -5.48 23.41 8.75
N TYR A 94 -6.20 23.30 9.87
CA TYR A 94 -7.34 24.16 10.20
C TYR A 94 -6.92 25.64 10.26
N ALA A 95 -5.85 25.95 11.00
CA ALA A 95 -5.33 27.31 11.10
C ALA A 95 -4.94 27.88 9.72
N MET A 96 -4.31 27.06 8.87
CA MET A 96 -3.90 27.49 7.54
C MET A 96 -5.06 27.63 6.54
N ALA A 97 -6.13 26.84 6.69
CA ALA A 97 -7.29 26.87 5.80
C ALA A 97 -8.22 28.06 6.08
N PHE A 98 -8.48 28.35 7.36
CA PHE A 98 -9.45 29.39 7.76
C PHE A 98 -8.82 30.75 8.10
N PHE A 99 -7.52 30.79 8.45
CA PHE A 99 -6.79 32.04 8.75
C PHE A 99 -5.52 32.18 7.88
N PRO A 100 -5.66 32.30 6.55
CA PRO A 100 -4.51 32.38 5.66
C PRO A 100 -3.71 33.66 5.92
N THR A 101 -2.43 33.50 6.26
CA THR A 101 -1.47 34.59 6.46
C THR A 101 -0.62 34.74 5.19
N LYS A 102 0.03 35.89 4.98
CA LYS A 102 0.94 36.13 3.82
C LYS A 102 2.02 35.04 3.63
N ARG A 103 2.40 34.33 4.71
CA ARG A 103 3.40 33.24 4.69
C ARG A 103 2.83 31.85 4.37
N THR A 104 1.51 31.64 4.43
CA THR A 104 0.88 30.31 4.27
C THR A 104 1.24 29.65 2.94
N LYS A 105 1.23 30.39 1.83
CA LYS A 105 1.64 29.85 0.51
C LYS A 105 3.10 29.37 0.49
N GLY A 106 4.01 30.12 1.11
CA GLY A 106 5.43 29.75 1.19
C GLY A 106 5.65 28.51 2.04
N THR A 107 4.99 28.40 3.19
CA THR A 107 5.08 27.24 4.07
C THR A 107 4.52 25.98 3.41
N LEU A 108 3.37 26.06 2.73
CA LEU A 108 2.80 24.92 1.99
C LEU A 108 3.71 24.45 0.85
N LEU A 109 4.26 25.39 0.07
CA LEU A 109 5.20 25.05 -1.01
C LEU A 109 6.46 24.38 -0.47
N TRP A 110 6.99 24.85 0.66
CA TRP A 110 8.13 24.24 1.34
C TRP A 110 7.83 22.85 1.91
N MET A 111 6.64 22.64 2.50
CA MET A 111 6.21 21.31 2.96
C MET A 111 6.00 20.32 1.82
N LEU A 112 5.48 20.79 0.67
CA LEU A 112 5.29 19.94 -0.50
C LEU A 112 6.64 19.54 -1.11
N SER A 113 7.59 20.47 -1.20
CA SER A 113 8.91 20.17 -1.74
C SER A 113 9.60 19.11 -0.89
N THR A 114 9.56 19.21 0.44
CA THR A 114 10.21 18.23 1.33
C THR A 114 9.62 16.82 1.23
N LYS A 115 8.31 16.68 0.95
CA LYS A 115 7.67 15.37 0.71
C LYS A 115 7.99 14.76 -0.67
N MET A 116 8.35 15.59 -1.64
CA MET A 116 8.70 15.17 -3.00
C MET A 116 10.21 15.03 -3.21
N LEU A 117 11.03 15.34 -2.19
CA LEU A 117 12.47 15.13 -2.26
C LEU A 117 12.74 13.64 -2.49
N PRO A 118 13.59 13.29 -3.48
CA PRO A 118 13.98 11.91 -3.70
C PRO A 118 14.65 11.37 -2.42
N PRO A 119 14.36 10.13 -2.00
CA PRO A 119 15.02 9.53 -0.85
C PRO A 119 16.49 9.27 -1.17
N LEU A 120 17.37 10.22 -0.86
CA LEU A 120 18.82 10.15 -1.11
C LEU A 120 19.60 9.22 -0.14
N ARG A 121 18.92 8.27 0.52
CA ARG A 121 19.46 7.51 1.67
C ARG A 121 19.62 5.99 1.44
N ALA A 122 19.89 5.54 0.22
CA ALA A 122 19.97 4.10 -0.08
C ALA A 122 21.08 3.66 -1.07
N THR A 123 22.13 4.46 -1.30
CA THR A 123 23.16 4.09 -2.31
C THR A 123 24.61 4.32 -1.86
N PHE A 124 24.84 4.57 -0.58
CA PHE A 124 26.19 4.67 -0.01
C PHE A 124 26.32 3.74 1.19
N TRP A 125 26.31 2.43 0.95
CA TRP A 125 27.06 1.34 1.59
C TRP A 125 26.70 0.03 0.88
#